data_AF-A0A5M4D0Y6-F1
#
_entry.id   AF-A0A5M4D0Y6-F1
#
_cell.length_a   1.000
_cell.length_b   1.000
_cell.length_c   1.000
_cell.angle_alpha   90.00
_cell.angle_beta   90.00
_cell.angle_gamma   90.00
#
_symmetry.space_group_name_H-M   'P 1'
#
loop_
_entity.id
_entity.type
_entity.pdbx_description
1 polymer ?
#
loop_
_entity_poly.entity_id
_entity_poly.type
_entity_poly.pdbx_seq_one_letter_code
_entity_poly.pdbx_strand_id
1 'polypeptide(L)'
;MPDGPPPVRAKAEDPDNLQSFVALAYARKGQRIGMKKKVAVAIAQGPPPDDAVWARIQDLARHDVLLAVPKQMLLAAIPNKGTSRAWSQVLEACLAALRVHPASSELVPMLLSANGGGRVDELLDQAAAFRFDTIPRPGSTKPLSASHTATLRANVTGTVALWMVAVWGVASPTVLRSLHERVWSTESRRASAMTEAWRRVLDVRDPSALGLACDAFVSEANHARRDADAARTSEAAALRRMADLEATITQLKAQLDQERSTNEDLRRAATQASRDAEAALSHARDDYERLRTRVLRRLTREVELLDEGMLAIKREPPKLHVMTDHGDRALSGLREEIKALQREAGQ
;
A
#
# COMPACT_ATOMS: atom_id res chain seq x y z
N MET A 1 25.64 73.18 33.31
CA MET A 1 26.07 71.78 33.46
C MET A 1 25.83 71.11 32.13
N PRO A 2 26.87 70.65 31.42
CA PRO A 2 26.75 70.14 30.06
C PRO A 2 26.19 68.71 30.06
N ASP A 3 25.31 68.44 29.11
CA ASP A 3 24.78 67.12 28.78
C ASP A 3 25.94 66.17 28.45
N GLY A 4 26.16 65.19 29.33
CA GLY A 4 27.08 64.09 29.08
C GLY A 4 26.54 63.21 27.94
N PRO A 5 27.42 62.66 27.09
CA PRO A 5 27.00 61.75 26.04
C PRO A 5 26.33 60.50 26.64
N PRO A 6 25.33 59.91 25.97
CA PRO A 6 24.65 58.72 26.47
C PRO A 6 25.64 57.57 26.65
N PRO A 7 25.46 56.71 27.66
CA PRO A 7 26.37 55.61 27.93
C PRO A 7 26.40 54.66 26.72
N VAL A 8 27.58 54.52 26.12
CA VAL A 8 27.87 53.52 25.09
C VAL A 8 27.67 52.14 25.73
N ARG A 9 26.60 51.44 25.33
CA ARG A 9 26.40 50.04 25.71
C ARG A 9 27.61 49.23 25.21
N ALA A 10 28.45 48.77 26.14
CA ALA A 10 29.54 47.85 25.83
C ALA A 10 28.99 46.66 25.02
N LYS A 11 29.59 46.38 23.85
CA LYS A 11 29.27 45.17 23.09
C LYS A 11 29.57 43.98 23.99
N ALA A 12 28.55 43.20 24.34
CA ALA A 12 28.75 41.94 25.04
C ALA A 12 29.71 41.08 24.21
N GLU A 13 30.81 40.64 24.83
CA GLU A 13 31.79 39.78 24.18
C GLU A 13 31.14 38.47 23.74
N ASP A 14 31.58 37.96 22.59
CA ASP A 14 31.10 36.68 22.10
C ASP A 14 31.61 35.56 23.04
N PRO A 15 30.74 34.64 23.49
CA PRO A 15 31.14 33.57 24.39
C PRO A 15 32.19 32.66 23.73
N ASP A 16 33.20 32.29 24.51
CA ASP A 16 34.40 31.57 24.11
C ASP A 16 34.35 30.07 24.44
N ASN A 17 33.46 29.66 25.35
CA ASN A 17 33.27 28.28 25.76
C ASN A 17 31.80 28.00 26.12
N LEU A 18 31.48 26.72 26.43
CA LEU A 18 30.11 26.30 26.77
C LEU A 18 29.56 27.04 27.99
N GLN A 19 30.35 27.18 29.06
CA GLN A 19 29.92 27.84 30.29
C GLN A 19 29.54 29.30 30.03
N SER A 20 30.38 30.04 29.30
CA SER A 20 30.13 31.43 28.91
C SER A 20 28.86 31.57 28.06
N PHE A 21 28.63 30.63 27.13
CA PHE A 21 27.42 30.61 26.30
C PHE A 21 26.15 30.34 27.12
N VAL A 22 26.20 29.37 28.04
CA VAL A 22 25.07 29.05 28.92
C VAL A 22 24.79 30.22 29.87
N ALA A 23 25.83 30.81 30.47
CA ALA A 23 25.68 31.98 31.33
C ALA A 23 25.04 33.17 30.57
N LEU A 24 25.44 33.40 29.32
CA LEU A 24 24.81 34.40 28.45
C LEU A 24 23.33 34.09 28.22
N ALA A 25 22.99 32.83 27.96
CA ALA A 25 21.61 32.39 27.75
C ALA A 25 20.72 32.65 28.98
N TYR A 26 21.21 32.31 30.18
CA TYR A 26 20.50 32.57 31.43
C TYR A 26 20.45 34.07 31.79
N ALA A 27 21.50 34.84 31.52
CA ALA A 27 21.49 36.30 31.70
C ALA A 27 20.40 36.98 30.84
N ARG A 28 20.06 36.39 29.69
CA ARG A 28 19.00 36.85 28.78
C ARG A 28 17.60 36.36 29.16
N LYS A 29 17.47 35.48 30.15
CA LYS A 29 16.19 35.02 30.74
C LYS A 29 15.14 34.61 29.70
N GLY A 30 15.55 33.84 28.68
CA GLY A 30 14.66 33.34 27.64
C GLY A 30 14.38 34.32 26.48
N GLN A 31 15.06 35.47 26.43
CA GLN A 31 15.10 36.28 25.21
C GLN A 31 15.88 35.56 24.09
N ARG A 32 15.62 35.97 22.85
CA ARG A 32 16.30 35.43 21.67
C ARG A 32 17.82 35.59 21.80
N ILE A 33 18.51 34.47 21.67
CA ILE A 33 19.97 34.41 21.56
C ILE A 33 20.36 33.80 20.21
N GLY A 34 21.58 34.09 19.75
CA GLY A 34 22.13 33.52 18.53
C GLY A 34 23.50 32.92 18.80
N MET A 35 23.79 31.79 18.15
CA MET A 35 25.12 31.18 18.19
C MET A 35 25.80 31.39 16.84
N LYS A 36 26.77 32.31 16.79
CA LYS A 36 27.59 32.51 15.60
C LYS A 36 28.44 31.26 15.35
N LYS A 37 28.77 30.99 14.08
CA LYS A 37 29.64 29.86 13.71
C LYS A 37 30.98 29.85 14.46
N LYS A 38 31.59 31.02 14.71
CA LYS A 38 32.83 31.15 15.51
C LYS A 38 32.66 30.65 16.95
N VAL A 39 31.53 30.96 17.60
CA VAL A 39 31.19 30.48 18.95
C VAL A 39 31.01 28.96 18.93
N ALA A 40 30.30 28.43 17.94
CA ALA A 40 30.11 26.98 17.79
C ALA A 40 31.46 26.26 17.64
N VAL A 41 32.38 26.80 16.84
CA VAL A 41 33.74 26.25 16.67
C VAL A 41 34.53 26.34 17.97
N ALA A 42 34.46 27.46 18.70
CA ALA A 42 35.15 27.61 19.98
C ALA A 42 34.67 26.58 21.03
N ILE A 43 33.35 26.38 21.15
CA ILE A 43 32.77 25.35 22.03
C ILE A 43 33.22 23.94 21.59
N ALA A 44 33.28 23.67 20.29
CA ALA A 44 33.67 22.35 19.77
C ALA A 44 35.16 22.04 19.99
N GLN A 45 36.03 23.05 19.89
CA GLN A 45 37.48 22.91 20.03
C GLN A 45 37.95 23.03 21.48
N GLY A 46 37.13 23.63 22.36
CA GLY A 46 37.43 23.76 23.79
C GLY A 46 37.58 22.40 24.51
N PRO A 47 38.17 22.42 25.72
CA PRO A 47 38.20 21.24 26.58
C PRO A 47 36.77 20.79 26.90
N PRO A 48 36.52 19.47 27.06
CA PRO A 48 35.23 18.98 27.51
C PRO A 48 34.88 19.61 28.88
N PRO A 49 33.61 19.94 29.15
CA PRO A 49 33.21 20.52 30.42
C PRO A 49 33.46 19.51 31.55
N ASP A 50 34.10 19.97 32.63
CA ASP A 50 34.31 19.18 33.85
C ASP A 50 33.08 19.21 34.76
N ASP A 51 33.12 18.45 35.85
CA ASP A 51 32.02 18.37 36.82
C ASP A 51 31.70 19.73 37.46
N ALA A 52 32.71 20.59 37.63
CA ALA A 52 32.52 21.93 38.18
C ALA A 52 31.74 22.84 37.22
N VAL A 53 32.02 22.77 35.91
CA VAL A 53 31.25 23.47 34.88
C VAL A 53 29.82 22.95 34.85
N TRP A 54 29.61 21.63 34.90
CA TRP A 54 28.26 21.05 34.92
C TRP A 54 27.47 21.44 36.18
N ALA A 55 28.11 21.46 37.35
CA ALA A 55 27.49 21.92 38.59
C ALA A 55 27.03 23.38 38.48
N ARG A 56 27.82 24.27 37.87
CA ARG A 56 27.43 25.67 37.62
C ARG A 56 26.27 25.79 36.64
N ILE A 57 26.27 24.99 35.57
CA ILE A 57 25.17 24.98 34.59
C ILE A 57 23.87 24.52 35.26
N GLN A 58 23.93 23.48 36.09
CA GLN A 58 22.78 23.00 36.85
C GLN A 58 22.29 24.03 37.87
N ASP A 59 23.19 24.73 38.55
CA ASP A 59 22.84 25.80 39.49
C ASP A 59 22.09 26.94 38.79
N LEU A 60 22.57 27.40 37.63
CA LEU A 60 21.85 28.38 36.81
C LEU A 60 20.45 27.88 36.40
N ALA A 61 20.33 26.60 36.04
CA ALA A 61 19.06 25.99 35.69
C ALA A 61 18.05 25.93 36.85
N ARG A 62 18.50 25.72 38.09
CA ARG A 62 17.63 25.73 39.29
C ARG A 62 16.89 27.05 39.45
N HIS A 63 17.48 28.14 38.99
CA HIS A 63 16.93 29.49 39.10
C HIS A 63 15.98 29.85 37.93
N ASP A 64 15.90 29.02 36.88
CA ASP A 64 14.96 29.21 35.76
C ASP A 64 13.62 28.53 36.03
N VAL A 65 12.84 29.13 36.92
CA VAL A 65 11.52 28.63 37.35
C VAL A 65 10.50 28.56 36.21
N LEU A 66 10.70 29.30 35.12
CA LEU A 66 9.82 29.26 33.95
C LEU A 66 10.35 28.38 32.83
N LEU A 67 11.51 27.75 33.01
CA LEU A 67 12.19 26.95 31.99
C LEU A 67 12.31 27.69 30.65
N ALA A 68 12.56 28.99 30.69
CA ALA A 68 12.52 29.86 29.52
C ALA A 68 13.77 29.72 28.62
N VAL A 69 14.88 29.22 29.17
CA VAL A 69 16.20 29.23 28.53
C VAL A 69 16.45 28.01 27.62
N PRO A 70 16.10 26.76 27.97
CA PRO A 70 16.43 25.58 27.17
C PRO A 70 15.96 25.66 25.71
N LYS A 71 14.72 26.11 25.45
CA LYS A 71 14.22 26.32 24.08
C LYS A 71 15.08 27.30 23.27
N GLN A 72 15.59 28.37 23.89
CA GLN A 72 16.38 29.39 23.20
C GLN A 72 17.79 28.88 22.89
N MET A 73 18.37 28.09 23.80
CA MET A 73 19.64 27.40 23.55
C MET A 73 19.54 26.44 22.38
N LEU A 74 18.48 25.61 22.33
CA LEU A 74 18.21 24.71 21.21
C LEU A 74 18.05 25.48 19.89
N LEU A 75 17.20 26.52 19.86
CA LEU A 75 16.99 27.34 18.66
C LEU A 75 18.29 27.98 18.15
N ALA A 76 19.13 28.48 19.06
CA ALA A 76 20.41 29.07 18.70
C ALA A 76 21.42 28.04 18.17
N ALA A 77 21.35 26.79 18.64
CA ALA A 77 22.27 25.74 18.23
C ALA A 77 21.88 25.06 16.91
N ILE A 78 20.59 25.05 16.53
CA ILE A 78 20.08 24.41 15.30
C ILE A 78 20.87 24.77 14.02
N PRO A 79 21.20 26.04 13.73
CA PRO A 79 21.97 26.40 12.53
C PRO A 79 23.37 25.77 12.48
N ASN A 80 23.91 25.35 13.62
CA ASN A 80 25.25 24.80 13.77
C ASN A 80 25.25 23.29 14.04
N LYS A 81 24.16 22.57 13.74
CA LYS A 81 24.08 21.10 13.88
C LYS A 81 25.25 20.36 13.21
N GLY A 82 25.78 20.89 12.11
CA GLY A 82 26.95 20.33 11.42
C GLY A 82 28.23 20.33 12.26
N THR A 83 28.31 21.14 13.32
CA THR A 83 29.40 21.10 14.32
C THR A 83 29.01 20.14 15.44
N SER A 84 29.08 18.83 15.17
CA SER A 84 28.54 17.76 16.01
C SER A 84 28.91 17.90 17.49
N ARG A 85 30.16 18.24 17.83
CA ARG A 85 30.60 18.34 19.23
C ARG A 85 30.00 19.54 19.99
N ALA A 86 29.85 20.70 19.35
CA ALA A 86 29.20 21.85 19.99
C ALA A 86 27.69 21.64 20.12
N TRP A 87 27.07 21.06 19.08
CA TRP A 87 25.68 20.63 19.12
C TRP A 87 25.41 19.68 20.30
N SER A 88 26.19 18.60 20.43
CA SER A 88 26.06 17.64 21.53
C SER A 88 26.24 18.28 22.91
N GLN A 89 27.22 19.18 23.08
CA GLN A 89 27.43 19.88 24.33
C GLN A 89 26.26 20.81 24.72
N VAL A 90 25.67 21.52 23.75
CA VAL A 90 24.49 22.34 24.00
C VAL A 90 23.26 21.47 24.30
N LEU A 91 23.11 20.33 23.63
CA LEU A 91 22.05 19.36 23.96
C LEU A 91 22.18 18.85 25.40
N GLU A 92 23.37 18.45 25.83
CA GLU A 92 23.59 18.02 27.22
C GLU A 92 23.33 19.14 28.22
N ALA A 93 23.68 20.39 27.91
CA ALA A 93 23.32 21.53 28.76
C ALA A 93 21.80 21.76 28.83
N CYS A 94 21.06 21.54 27.73
CA CYS A 94 19.60 21.57 27.74
C CYS A 94 19.03 20.43 28.59
N LEU A 95 19.55 19.20 28.45
CA LEU A 95 19.14 18.05 29.27
C LEU A 95 19.45 18.26 30.75
N ALA A 96 20.60 18.83 31.09
CA ALA A 96 20.96 19.18 32.46
C ALA A 96 19.93 20.14 33.07
N ALA A 97 19.47 21.13 32.31
CA ALA A 97 18.42 22.03 32.77
C ALA A 97 17.06 21.32 32.94
N LEU A 98 16.69 20.46 31.99
CA LEU A 98 15.44 19.71 32.03
C LEU A 98 15.38 18.70 33.19
N ARG A 99 16.52 18.05 33.52
CA ARG A 99 16.64 17.08 34.62
C ARG A 99 16.41 17.70 35.99
N VAL A 100 16.79 18.96 36.15
CA VAL A 100 16.72 19.68 37.43
C VAL A 100 15.33 20.26 37.67
N HIS A 101 14.56 20.52 36.62
CA HIS A 101 13.26 21.17 36.74
C HIS A 101 12.11 20.15 36.94
N PRO A 102 11.26 20.28 37.98
CA PRO A 102 10.21 19.30 38.28
C PRO A 102 9.20 19.06 37.16
N ALA A 103 8.88 20.11 36.39
CA ALA A 103 7.93 20.02 35.27
C ALA A 103 8.47 19.27 34.03
N SER A 104 9.74 18.87 34.02
CA SER A 104 10.38 18.24 32.86
C SER A 104 11.29 17.06 33.19
N SER A 105 11.66 16.85 34.45
CA SER A 105 12.59 15.80 34.87
C SER A 105 12.13 14.41 34.45
N GLU A 106 10.83 14.13 34.56
CA GLU A 106 10.23 12.86 34.16
C GLU A 106 10.17 12.69 32.63
N LEU A 107 10.22 13.78 31.87
CA LEU A 107 10.21 13.74 30.40
C LEU A 107 11.58 13.34 29.83
N VAL A 108 12.67 13.60 30.56
CA VAL A 108 14.05 13.40 30.07
C VAL A 108 14.34 11.94 29.65
N PRO A 109 14.00 10.90 30.45
CA PRO A 109 14.18 9.52 30.01
C PRO A 109 13.46 9.19 28.70
N MET A 110 12.28 9.79 28.47
CA MET A 110 11.52 9.58 27.23
C MET A 110 12.12 10.35 26.04
N LEU A 111 12.66 11.56 26.27
CA LEU A 111 13.39 12.31 25.25
C LEU A 111 14.66 11.58 24.76
N LEU A 112 15.30 10.81 25.65
CA LEU A 112 16.52 10.05 25.37
C LEU A 112 16.26 8.65 24.80
N SER A 113 15.15 8.01 25.16
CA SER A 113 14.87 6.61 24.78
C SER A 113 14.23 6.45 23.40
N ALA A 114 13.67 7.51 22.81
CA ALA A 114 12.92 7.40 21.56
C ALA A 114 13.76 7.80 20.33
N ASN A 115 13.94 6.86 19.40
CA ASN A 115 14.33 7.13 18.01
C ASN A 115 13.13 7.66 17.20
N GLY A 116 12.55 8.78 17.64
CA GLY A 116 11.77 9.73 16.82
C GLY A 116 10.40 9.35 16.25
N GLY A 117 10.03 8.08 16.09
CA GLY A 117 8.84 7.74 15.26
C GLY A 117 7.48 7.69 15.99
N GLY A 118 7.41 7.06 17.17
CA GLY A 118 6.13 6.58 17.70
C GLY A 118 5.57 7.27 18.94
N ARG A 119 6.28 8.25 19.51
CA ARG A 119 5.95 8.84 20.84
C ARG A 119 5.72 10.36 20.83
N VAL A 120 5.51 10.95 19.65
CA VAL A 120 5.29 12.41 19.53
C VAL A 120 4.09 12.84 20.37
N ASP A 121 2.95 12.16 20.20
CA ASP A 121 1.71 12.51 20.90
C ASP A 121 1.80 12.22 22.40
N GLU A 122 2.32 11.04 22.78
CA GLU A 122 2.46 10.63 24.19
C GLU A 122 3.28 11.63 25.01
N LEU A 123 4.41 12.08 24.48
CA LEU A 123 5.27 13.05 25.15
C LEU A 123 4.63 14.44 25.25
N LEU A 124 3.94 14.88 24.20
CA LEU A 124 3.25 16.17 24.24
C LEU A 124 2.06 16.13 25.21
N ASP A 125 1.34 15.01 25.27
CA ASP A 125 0.27 14.79 26.25
C ASP A 125 0.82 14.88 27.68
N GLN A 126 1.89 14.15 27.99
CA GLN A 126 2.51 14.22 29.33
C GLN A 126 3.07 15.60 29.65
N ALA A 127 3.75 16.24 28.70
CA ALA A 127 4.27 17.59 28.86
C ALA A 127 3.15 18.61 29.12
N ALA A 128 1.99 18.44 28.49
CA ALA A 128 0.83 19.33 28.67
C ALA A 128 0.03 19.03 29.94
N ALA A 129 -0.05 17.76 30.34
CA ALA A 129 -0.84 17.27 31.48
C ALA A 129 -0.19 17.52 32.85
N PHE A 130 1.08 17.91 32.90
CA PHE A 130 1.76 18.22 34.15
C PHE A 130 0.98 19.27 34.98
N ARG A 131 0.96 19.07 36.30
CA ARG A 131 0.30 19.97 37.25
C ARG A 131 1.13 21.22 37.55
N PHE A 132 1.19 22.13 36.58
CA PHE A 132 1.98 23.36 36.64
C PHE A 132 1.58 24.32 37.78
N ASP A 133 0.38 24.17 38.32
CA ASP A 133 -0.15 24.90 39.49
C ASP A 133 0.57 24.53 40.80
N THR A 134 1.28 23.40 40.83
CA THR A 134 2.02 22.94 42.02
C THR A 134 3.43 23.53 42.14
N ILE A 135 3.93 24.19 41.10
CA ILE A 135 5.27 24.78 41.10
C ILE A 135 5.28 26.04 41.98
N PRO A 136 6.18 26.12 42.98
CA PRO A 136 6.29 27.27 43.86
C PRO A 136 6.91 28.48 43.13
N ARG A 137 6.57 29.68 43.61
CA ARG A 137 7.24 30.91 43.19
C ARG A 137 8.68 30.93 43.72
N PRO A 138 9.61 31.61 43.02
CA PRO A 138 10.96 31.82 43.55
C PRO A 138 10.91 32.44 44.95
N GLY A 139 11.51 31.77 45.94
CA GLY A 139 11.57 32.24 47.33
C GLY A 139 10.25 32.21 48.11
N SER A 140 9.22 31.50 47.63
CA SER A 140 7.93 31.40 48.32
C SER A 140 7.30 30.00 48.18
N THR A 141 6.53 29.58 49.17
CA THR A 141 5.74 28.34 49.11
C THR A 141 4.45 28.48 48.30
N LYS A 142 4.11 29.70 47.86
CA LYS A 142 2.88 29.97 47.09
C LYS A 142 3.05 29.53 45.63
N PRO A 143 1.98 29.02 44.99
CA PRO A 143 2.02 28.58 43.60
C PRO A 143 2.23 29.74 42.62
N LEU A 144 2.75 29.43 41.43
CA LEU A 144 2.88 30.37 40.31
C LEU A 144 1.52 31.03 39.96
N SER A 145 1.57 32.25 39.40
CA SER A 145 0.37 32.90 38.87
C SER A 145 -0.10 32.20 37.59
N ALA A 146 -1.39 32.29 37.27
CA ALA A 146 -1.95 31.66 36.07
C ALA A 146 -1.19 32.03 34.77
N SER A 147 -0.74 33.29 34.65
CA SER A 147 0.07 33.75 33.51
C SER A 147 1.46 33.11 33.46
N HIS A 148 2.12 32.94 34.62
CA HIS A 148 3.41 32.26 34.70
C HIS A 148 3.26 30.74 34.48
N THR A 149 2.20 30.13 34.99
CA THR A 149 1.84 28.73 34.73
C THR A 149 1.62 28.48 33.23
N ALA A 150 0.90 29.36 32.53
CA ALA A 150 0.72 29.28 31.08
C ALA A 150 2.06 29.44 30.32
N THR A 151 2.90 30.38 30.75
CA THR A 151 4.25 30.56 30.19
C THR A 151 5.13 29.32 30.39
N LEU A 152 5.14 28.74 31.60
CA LEU A 152 5.91 27.54 31.89
C LEU A 152 5.42 26.34 31.06
N ARG A 153 4.09 26.14 30.96
CA ARG A 153 3.52 25.11 30.08
C ARG A 153 3.98 25.28 28.64
N ALA A 154 3.90 26.49 28.10
CA ALA A 154 4.34 26.79 26.73
C ALA A 154 5.85 26.58 26.54
N ASN A 155 6.66 26.85 27.56
CA ASN A 155 8.10 26.63 27.51
C ASN A 155 8.46 25.13 27.55
N VAL A 156 7.79 24.35 28.38
CA VAL A 156 7.99 22.89 28.45
C VAL A 156 7.55 22.24 27.14
N THR A 157 6.31 22.45 26.70
CA THR A 157 5.79 21.85 25.46
C THR A 157 6.56 22.33 24.23
N GLY A 158 6.94 23.61 24.20
CA GLY A 158 7.78 24.16 23.13
C GLY A 158 9.19 23.59 23.10
N THR A 159 9.81 23.33 24.26
CA THR A 159 11.14 22.69 24.33
C THR A 159 11.06 21.24 23.85
N VAL A 160 10.02 20.51 24.26
CA VAL A 160 9.77 19.12 23.83
C VAL A 160 9.52 19.04 22.32
N ALA A 161 8.63 19.89 21.79
CA ALA A 161 8.36 19.96 20.35
C ALA A 161 9.62 20.31 19.55
N LEU A 162 10.42 21.25 20.06
CA LEU A 162 11.68 21.62 19.42
C LEU A 162 12.70 20.48 19.47
N TRP A 163 12.74 19.69 20.54
CA TRP A 163 13.57 18.48 20.61
C TRP A 163 13.18 17.46 19.54
N MET A 164 11.88 17.24 19.33
CA MET A 164 11.36 16.33 18.29
C MET A 164 11.81 16.76 16.89
N VAL A 165 11.70 18.05 16.58
CA VAL A 165 12.16 18.56 15.28
C VAL A 165 13.69 18.56 15.18
N ALA A 166 14.37 18.97 16.24
CA ALA A 166 15.79 19.26 16.17
C ALA A 166 16.69 18.04 16.36
N VAL A 167 16.31 17.11 17.24
CA VAL A 167 17.10 15.94 17.62
C VAL A 167 16.57 14.69 16.94
N TRP A 168 15.25 14.48 16.95
CA TRP A 168 14.63 13.29 16.37
C TRP A 168 14.38 13.39 14.86
N GLY A 169 14.45 14.60 14.29
CA GLY A 169 14.20 14.82 12.87
C GLY A 169 12.74 14.64 12.46
N VAL A 170 11.80 14.76 13.40
CA VAL A 170 10.36 14.71 13.09
C VAL A 170 10.01 15.90 12.20
N ALA A 171 9.23 15.66 11.15
CA ALA A 171 8.78 16.71 10.24
C ALA A 171 7.97 17.77 11.01
N SER A 172 8.28 19.05 10.77
CA SER A 172 7.61 20.18 11.44
C SER A 172 6.08 20.15 11.33
N PRO A 173 5.46 19.81 10.17
CA PRO A 173 3.99 19.73 10.08
C PRO A 173 3.38 18.72 11.05
N THR A 174 4.02 17.55 11.23
CA THR A 174 3.56 16.53 12.19
C THR A 174 3.57 17.07 13.61
N VAL A 175 4.67 17.72 14.03
CA VAL A 175 4.77 18.29 15.38
C VAL A 175 3.79 19.45 15.59
N LEU A 176 3.58 20.30 14.57
CA LEU A 176 2.59 21.39 14.63
C LEU A 176 1.16 20.87 14.76
N ARG A 177 0.81 19.79 14.05
CA ARG A 177 -0.48 19.13 14.19
C ARG A 177 -0.66 18.57 15.62
N SER A 178 0.31 17.82 16.13
CA SER A 178 0.23 17.28 17.49
C SER A 178 0.16 18.39 18.55
N LEU A 179 0.91 19.48 18.39
CA LEU A 179 0.79 20.67 19.25
C LEU A 179 -0.60 21.27 19.21
N HIS A 180 -1.21 21.38 18.04
CA HIS A 180 -2.58 21.87 17.91
C HIS A 180 -3.57 20.94 18.59
N GLU A 181 -3.56 19.65 18.26
CA GLU A 181 -4.51 18.67 18.77
C GLU A 181 -4.43 18.54 20.29
N ARG A 182 -3.22 18.46 20.85
CA ARG A 182 -3.00 18.11 22.26
C ARG A 182 -2.83 19.31 23.18
N VAL A 183 -2.24 20.40 22.69
CA VAL A 183 -1.92 21.58 23.51
C VAL A 183 -2.85 22.73 23.19
N TRP A 184 -2.83 23.24 21.96
CA TRP A 184 -3.52 24.51 21.63
C TRP A 184 -5.04 24.39 21.57
N SER A 185 -5.58 23.23 21.17
CA SER A 185 -7.04 22.99 21.13
C SER A 185 -7.68 23.12 22.52
N THR A 186 -6.95 22.80 23.58
CA THR A 186 -7.43 22.91 24.96
C THR A 186 -7.48 24.37 25.40
N GLU A 187 -6.50 25.17 25.00
CA GLU A 187 -6.44 26.60 25.31
C GLU A 187 -7.44 27.41 24.48
N SER A 188 -7.68 27.03 23.21
CA SER A 188 -8.68 27.68 22.36
C SER A 188 -10.10 27.49 22.90
N ARG A 189 -10.42 26.28 23.41
CA ARG A 189 -11.72 25.98 24.05
C ARG A 189 -11.96 26.78 25.33
N ARG A 190 -10.92 27.33 25.97
CA ARG A 190 -11.05 28.20 27.15
C ARG A 190 -11.41 29.65 26.80
N ALA A 191 -11.33 30.05 25.53
CA ALA A 191 -11.83 31.35 25.08
C ALA A 191 -13.37 31.28 24.94
N SER A 192 -14.09 31.67 25.99
CA SER A 192 -15.55 31.50 26.09
C SER A 192 -16.38 32.45 25.22
N ALA A 193 -15.80 33.55 24.72
CA ALA A 193 -16.50 34.56 23.93
C ALA A 193 -15.82 34.80 22.57
N MET A 194 -16.61 34.84 21.50
CA MET A 194 -16.16 35.11 20.14
C MET A 194 -15.31 36.39 20.05
N THR A 195 -15.74 37.48 20.72
CA THR A 195 -15.02 38.77 20.75
C THR A 195 -13.64 38.65 21.41
N GLU A 196 -13.51 37.81 22.45
CA GLU A 196 -12.24 37.56 23.13
C GLU A 196 -11.31 36.69 22.26
N ALA A 197 -11.87 35.72 21.53
CA ALA A 197 -11.11 34.94 20.55
C ALA A 197 -10.54 35.84 19.43
N TRP A 198 -11.36 36.71 18.84
CA TRP A 198 -10.91 37.65 17.82
C TRP A 198 -9.86 38.63 18.35
N ARG A 199 -10.05 39.18 19.56
CA ARG A 199 -9.05 40.04 20.20
C ARG A 199 -7.70 39.34 20.31
N ARG A 200 -7.68 38.09 20.78
CA ARG A 200 -6.43 37.30 20.92
C ARG A 200 -5.75 37.02 19.59
N VAL A 201 -6.51 36.79 18.52
CA VAL A 201 -5.95 36.58 17.17
C VAL A 201 -5.38 37.88 16.61
N LEU A 202 -6.08 39.01 16.80
CA LEU A 202 -5.62 40.32 16.33
C LEU A 202 -4.42 40.86 17.14
N ASP A 203 -4.30 40.48 18.42
CA ASP A 203 -3.20 40.86 19.31
C ASP A 203 -1.94 39.98 19.14
N VAL A 204 -1.91 39.07 18.16
CA VAL A 204 -0.73 38.25 17.87
C VAL A 204 0.43 39.16 17.45
N ARG A 205 1.48 39.18 18.27
CA ARG A 205 2.66 40.05 18.08
C ARG A 205 3.53 39.68 16.88
N ASP A 206 3.44 38.45 16.40
CA ASP A 206 4.20 37.96 15.25
C ASP A 206 3.26 37.30 14.23
N PRO A 207 2.79 38.05 13.21
CA PRO A 207 1.90 37.51 12.18
C PRO A 207 2.56 36.42 11.35
N SER A 208 3.90 36.39 11.27
CA SER A 208 4.64 35.34 10.56
C SER A 208 4.48 33.98 11.24
N ALA A 209 4.43 33.95 12.57
CA ALA A 209 4.20 32.73 13.34
C ALA A 209 2.80 32.15 13.06
N LEU A 210 1.79 33.02 12.95
CA LEU A 210 0.43 32.61 12.56
C LEU A 210 0.40 32.08 11.13
N GLY A 211 1.06 32.77 10.19
CA GLY A 211 1.20 32.33 8.80
C GLY A 211 1.80 30.93 8.68
N LEU A 212 2.91 30.66 9.37
CA LEU A 212 3.56 29.33 9.37
C LEU A 212 2.64 28.22 9.90
N ALA A 213 1.86 28.50 10.95
CA ALA A 213 0.89 27.53 11.46
C ALA A 213 -0.24 27.28 10.44
N CYS A 214 -0.79 28.35 9.84
CA CYS A 214 -1.82 28.24 8.82
C CYS A 214 -1.32 27.49 7.57
N ASP A 215 -0.11 27.79 7.09
CA ASP A 215 0.50 27.13 5.93
C ASP A 215 0.66 25.62 6.16
N ALA A 216 1.00 25.20 7.37
CA ALA A 216 1.08 23.78 7.72
C ALA A 216 -0.29 23.09 7.56
N PHE A 217 -1.37 23.68 8.09
CA PHE A 217 -2.72 23.14 7.95
C PHE A 217 -3.25 23.19 6.53
N VAL A 218 -2.96 24.26 5.78
CA VAL A 218 -3.35 24.38 4.36
C VAL A 218 -2.61 23.34 3.53
N SER A 219 -1.33 23.12 3.78
CA SER A 219 -0.53 22.07 3.13
C SER A 219 -1.13 20.69 3.40
N GLU A 220 -1.43 20.38 4.65
CA GLU A 220 -2.05 19.10 5.04
C GLU A 220 -3.42 18.89 4.39
N ALA A 221 -4.29 19.91 4.41
CA ALA A 221 -5.60 19.85 3.74
C ALA A 221 -5.48 19.63 2.23
N ASN A 222 -4.49 20.26 1.59
CA ASN A 222 -4.22 20.05 0.16
C ASN A 222 -3.71 18.65 -0.13
N HIS A 223 -2.85 18.08 0.74
CA HIS A 223 -2.41 16.70 0.63
C HIS A 223 -3.57 15.72 0.76
N ALA A 224 -4.39 15.86 1.81
CA ALA A 224 -5.57 15.02 2.01
C ALA A 224 -6.55 15.10 0.83
N ARG A 225 -6.72 16.28 0.22
CA ARG A 225 -7.55 16.45 -0.98
C ARG A 225 -6.98 15.68 -2.18
N ARG A 226 -5.67 15.78 -2.43
CA ARG A 226 -5.02 15.03 -3.52
C ARG A 226 -5.14 13.53 -3.34
N ASP A 227 -4.98 13.04 -2.11
CA ASP A 227 -5.11 11.61 -1.80
C ASP A 227 -6.55 11.12 -2.01
N ALA A 228 -7.54 11.93 -1.60
CA ALA A 228 -8.95 11.64 -1.85
C ALA A 228 -9.29 11.63 -3.36
N ASP A 229 -8.76 12.58 -4.13
CA ASP A 229 -8.96 12.61 -5.58
C ASP A 229 -8.28 11.41 -6.27
N ALA A 230 -7.06 11.05 -5.85
CA ALA A 230 -6.37 9.87 -6.35
C ALA A 230 -7.16 8.58 -6.03
N ALA A 231 -7.68 8.44 -4.80
CA ALA A 231 -8.52 7.32 -4.42
C ALA A 231 -9.78 7.22 -5.29
N ARG A 232 -10.48 8.34 -5.53
CA ARG A 232 -11.66 8.40 -6.41
C ARG A 232 -11.35 8.00 -7.84
N THR A 233 -10.23 8.46 -8.39
CA THR A 233 -9.83 8.08 -9.77
C THR A 233 -9.49 6.59 -9.88
N SER A 234 -8.83 6.03 -8.86
CA SER A 234 -8.55 4.59 -8.77
C SER A 234 -9.83 3.77 -8.69
N GLU A 235 -10.78 4.18 -7.85
CA GLU A 235 -12.10 3.54 -7.72
C GLU A 235 -12.86 3.56 -9.06
N ALA A 236 -12.92 4.72 -9.73
CA ALA A 236 -13.56 4.83 -11.04
C ALA A 236 -12.90 3.93 -12.09
N ALA A 237 -11.57 3.78 -12.07
CA ALA A 237 -10.86 2.87 -12.96
C ALA A 237 -11.14 1.39 -12.65
N ALA A 238 -11.24 1.04 -11.36
CA ALA A 238 -11.60 -0.30 -10.92
C ALA A 238 -13.02 -0.67 -11.36
N LEU A 239 -13.99 0.23 -11.18
CA LEU A 239 -15.37 0.03 -11.62
C LEU A 239 -15.48 -0.18 -13.14
N ARG A 240 -14.71 0.57 -13.94
CA ARG A 240 -14.64 0.35 -15.40
C ARG A 240 -14.10 -1.03 -15.75
N ARG A 241 -13.00 -1.46 -15.11
CA ARG A 241 -12.44 -2.80 -15.32
C ARG A 241 -13.42 -3.90 -14.93
N MET A 242 -14.18 -3.71 -13.85
CA MET A 242 -15.23 -4.65 -13.47
C MET A 242 -16.31 -4.77 -14.54
N ALA A 243 -16.81 -3.64 -15.05
CA ALA A 243 -17.80 -3.64 -16.13
C ALA A 243 -17.27 -4.32 -17.41
N ASP A 244 -16.01 -4.07 -17.80
CA ASP A 244 -15.38 -4.70 -18.96
C ASP A 244 -15.24 -6.23 -18.77
N LEU A 245 -14.87 -6.67 -17.57
CA LEU A 245 -14.78 -8.09 -17.22
C LEU A 245 -16.16 -8.76 -17.22
N GLU A 246 -17.20 -8.10 -16.69
CA GLU A 246 -18.57 -8.58 -16.72
C GLU A 246 -19.10 -8.73 -18.15
N ALA A 247 -18.81 -7.76 -19.02
CA ALA A 247 -19.13 -7.85 -20.44
C ALA A 247 -18.41 -9.03 -21.11
N THR A 248 -17.11 -9.21 -20.80
CA THR A 248 -16.31 -10.32 -21.34
C THR A 248 -16.83 -11.68 -20.87
N ILE A 249 -17.18 -11.81 -19.58
CA ILE A 249 -17.79 -13.03 -19.03
C ILE A 249 -19.10 -13.35 -19.74
N THR A 250 -19.92 -12.32 -20.00
CA THR A 250 -21.20 -12.49 -20.68
C THR A 250 -21.00 -12.95 -22.13
N GLN A 251 -20.04 -12.36 -22.84
CA GLN A 251 -19.67 -12.77 -24.20
C GLN A 251 -19.13 -14.20 -24.25
N LEU A 252 -18.21 -14.57 -23.34
CA LEU A 252 -17.63 -15.91 -23.28
C LEU A 252 -18.69 -16.97 -22.95
N LYS A 253 -19.67 -16.66 -22.08
CA LYS A 253 -20.81 -17.55 -21.82
C LYS A 253 -21.64 -17.77 -23.08
N ALA A 254 -21.97 -16.72 -23.82
CA ALA A 254 -22.72 -16.84 -25.07
C ALA A 254 -21.95 -17.68 -26.12
N GLN A 255 -20.63 -17.49 -26.23
CA GLN A 255 -19.80 -18.31 -27.11
C GLN A 255 -19.77 -19.78 -26.68
N LEU A 256 -19.64 -20.05 -25.38
CA LEU A 256 -19.65 -21.40 -24.84
C LEU A 256 -20.98 -22.12 -25.11
N ASP A 257 -22.11 -21.42 -24.94
CA ASP A 257 -23.43 -21.99 -25.21
C ASP A 257 -23.65 -22.25 -26.71
N GLN A 258 -23.15 -21.36 -27.57
CA GLN A 258 -23.15 -21.56 -29.01
C GLN A 258 -22.34 -22.81 -29.40
N GLU A 259 -21.10 -22.94 -28.91
CA GLU A 259 -20.25 -24.10 -29.18
C GLU A 259 -20.81 -25.41 -28.62
N ARG A 260 -21.54 -25.35 -27.50
CA ARG A 260 -22.26 -26.52 -26.97
C ARG A 260 -23.37 -26.96 -27.91
N SER A 261 -24.18 -26.02 -28.42
CA SER A 261 -25.26 -26.33 -29.36
C SER A 261 -24.72 -26.95 -30.65
N THR A 262 -23.64 -26.41 -31.22
CA THR A 262 -23.02 -26.94 -32.44
C THR A 262 -22.45 -28.34 -32.20
N ASN A 263 -21.83 -28.59 -31.03
CA ASN A 263 -21.32 -29.91 -30.69
C ASN A 263 -22.44 -30.94 -30.55
N GLU A 264 -23.57 -30.56 -29.94
CA GLU A 264 -24.75 -31.41 -29.83
C GLU A 264 -25.34 -31.76 -31.20
N ASP A 265 -25.45 -30.79 -32.10
CA ASP A 265 -25.93 -31.01 -33.46
C ASP A 265 -24.98 -31.91 -34.26
N LEU A 266 -23.66 -31.71 -34.15
CA LEU A 266 -22.67 -32.59 -34.78
C LEU A 266 -22.72 -34.01 -34.23
N ARG A 267 -22.94 -34.19 -32.92
CA ARG A 267 -23.13 -35.53 -32.33
C ARG A 267 -24.39 -36.21 -32.86
N ARG A 268 -25.49 -35.46 -33.01
CA ARG A 268 -26.73 -35.98 -33.60
C ARG A 268 -26.52 -36.37 -35.07
N ALA A 269 -25.84 -35.54 -35.85
CA ALA A 269 -25.51 -35.85 -37.24
C ALA A 269 -24.61 -37.09 -37.36
N ALA A 270 -23.57 -37.20 -36.52
CA ALA A 270 -22.66 -38.34 -36.52
C ALA A 270 -23.36 -39.65 -36.13
N THR A 271 -24.24 -39.61 -35.13
CA THR A 271 -25.03 -40.79 -34.73
C THR A 271 -26.04 -41.21 -35.81
N GLN A 272 -26.67 -40.25 -36.50
CA GLN A 272 -27.55 -40.56 -37.62
C GLN A 272 -26.78 -41.17 -38.79
N ALA A 273 -25.66 -40.57 -39.19
CA ALA A 273 -24.80 -41.10 -40.25
C ALA A 273 -24.30 -42.53 -39.93
N SER A 274 -23.98 -42.82 -38.66
CA SER A 274 -23.60 -44.16 -38.22
C SER A 274 -24.76 -45.16 -38.41
N ARG A 275 -25.99 -44.78 -38.04
CA ARG A 275 -27.17 -45.63 -38.23
C ARG A 275 -27.48 -45.86 -39.70
N ASP A 276 -27.37 -44.83 -40.53
CA ASP A 276 -27.61 -44.94 -41.97
C ASP A 276 -26.55 -45.84 -42.62
N ALA A 277 -25.28 -45.74 -42.20
CA ALA A 277 -24.21 -46.63 -42.65
C ALA A 277 -24.44 -48.08 -42.19
N GLU A 278 -24.86 -48.31 -40.95
CA GLU A 278 -25.21 -49.65 -40.46
C GLU A 278 -26.40 -50.25 -41.23
N ALA A 279 -27.43 -49.46 -41.50
CA ALA A 279 -28.57 -49.88 -42.31
C ALA A 279 -28.15 -50.23 -43.74
N ALA A 280 -27.33 -49.39 -44.38
CA ALA A 280 -26.80 -49.65 -45.72
C ALA A 280 -25.94 -50.93 -45.76
N LEU A 281 -25.08 -51.14 -44.75
CA LEU A 281 -24.30 -52.37 -44.61
C LEU A 281 -25.19 -53.60 -44.43
N SER A 282 -26.27 -53.49 -43.63
CA SER A 282 -27.24 -54.58 -43.45
C SER A 282 -27.94 -54.92 -44.76
N HIS A 283 -28.41 -53.92 -45.51
CA HIS A 283 -29.03 -54.12 -46.82
C HIS A 283 -28.07 -54.77 -47.81
N ALA A 284 -26.84 -54.27 -47.91
CA ALA A 284 -25.82 -54.84 -48.78
C ALA A 284 -25.49 -56.29 -48.41
N ARG A 285 -25.46 -56.62 -47.11
CA ARG A 285 -25.25 -57.99 -46.63
C ARG A 285 -26.41 -58.92 -46.99
N ASP A 286 -27.64 -58.48 -46.83
CA ASP A 286 -28.83 -59.27 -47.18
C ASP A 286 -28.89 -59.54 -48.69
N ASP A 287 -28.60 -58.51 -49.51
CA ASP A 287 -28.54 -58.65 -50.96
C ASP A 287 -27.42 -59.60 -51.40
N TYR A 288 -26.26 -59.51 -50.75
CA TYR A 288 -25.16 -60.47 -50.97
C TYR A 288 -25.56 -61.90 -50.63
N GLU A 289 -26.18 -62.17 -49.47
CA GLU A 289 -26.60 -63.52 -49.10
C GLU A 289 -27.70 -64.07 -50.00
N ARG A 290 -28.64 -63.21 -50.46
CA ARG A 290 -29.65 -63.58 -51.46
C ARG A 290 -28.99 -63.98 -52.78
N LEU A 291 -28.05 -63.17 -53.27
CA LEU A 291 -27.31 -63.43 -54.48
C LEU A 291 -26.52 -64.74 -54.38
N ARG A 292 -25.76 -64.90 -53.30
CA ARG A 292 -24.98 -66.10 -52.99
C ARG A 292 -25.86 -67.35 -52.99
N THR A 293 -27.01 -67.29 -52.30
CA THR A 293 -27.96 -68.42 -52.24
C THR A 293 -28.54 -68.75 -53.62
N ARG A 294 -28.91 -67.73 -54.40
CA ARG A 294 -29.43 -67.89 -55.77
C ARG A 294 -28.41 -68.56 -56.68
N VAL A 295 -27.19 -68.02 -56.73
CA VAL A 295 -26.09 -68.55 -57.55
C VAL A 295 -25.73 -69.96 -57.11
N LEU A 296 -25.61 -70.22 -55.80
CA LEU A 296 -25.28 -71.54 -55.29
C LEU A 296 -26.34 -72.58 -55.71
N ARG A 297 -27.63 -72.28 -55.50
CA ARG A 297 -28.73 -73.17 -55.93
C ARG A 297 -28.72 -73.43 -57.43
N ARG A 298 -28.44 -72.41 -58.23
CA ARG A 298 -28.34 -72.56 -59.69
C ARG A 298 -27.18 -73.49 -60.03
N LEU A 299 -25.97 -73.22 -59.53
CA LEU A 299 -24.80 -74.06 -59.76
C LEU A 299 -25.03 -75.51 -59.31
N THR A 300 -25.63 -75.74 -58.14
CA THR A 300 -25.97 -77.10 -57.68
C THR A 300 -26.89 -77.82 -58.65
N ARG A 301 -27.96 -77.17 -59.12
CA ARG A 301 -28.89 -77.76 -60.09
C ARG A 301 -28.22 -78.10 -61.42
N GLU A 302 -27.32 -77.24 -61.90
CA GLU A 302 -26.59 -77.53 -63.15
C GLU A 302 -25.57 -78.66 -62.97
N VAL A 303 -24.93 -78.75 -61.81
CA VAL A 303 -24.06 -79.88 -61.46
C VAL A 303 -24.85 -81.19 -61.41
N GLU A 304 -26.03 -81.20 -60.78
CA GLU A 304 -26.93 -82.37 -60.75
C GLU A 304 -27.34 -82.80 -62.16
N LEU A 305 -27.76 -81.85 -63.02
CA LEU A 305 -28.13 -82.13 -64.41
C LEU A 305 -26.98 -82.72 -65.23
N LEU A 306 -25.77 -82.20 -65.04
CA LEU A 306 -24.56 -82.72 -65.70
C LEU A 306 -24.15 -84.10 -65.17
N ASP A 307 -24.30 -84.35 -63.87
CA ASP A 307 -23.99 -85.66 -63.28
C ASP A 307 -24.98 -86.74 -63.77
N GLU A 308 -26.27 -86.41 -63.86
CA GLU A 308 -27.29 -87.26 -64.50
C GLU A 308 -26.96 -87.55 -65.98
N GLY A 309 -26.54 -86.51 -66.72
CA GLY A 309 -26.08 -86.65 -68.10
C GLY A 309 -24.86 -87.56 -68.23
N MET A 310 -23.87 -87.41 -67.35
CA MET A 310 -22.67 -88.25 -67.30
C MET A 310 -22.98 -89.70 -66.91
N LEU A 311 -23.89 -89.92 -65.96
CA LEU A 311 -24.39 -91.25 -65.62
C LEU A 311 -25.10 -91.91 -66.81
N ALA A 312 -25.80 -91.14 -67.65
CA ALA A 312 -26.47 -91.66 -68.85
C ALA A 312 -25.48 -92.14 -69.93
N ILE A 313 -24.28 -91.55 -70.02
CA ILE A 313 -23.20 -92.04 -70.90
C ILE A 313 -22.60 -93.33 -70.35
N LYS A 314 -22.50 -93.48 -69.03
CA LYS A 314 -21.90 -94.65 -68.37
C LYS A 314 -22.78 -95.92 -68.40
N ARG A 315 -24.04 -95.83 -68.85
CA ARG A 315 -24.96 -96.98 -68.97
C ARG A 315 -24.76 -97.70 -70.32
N GLU A 316 -24.95 -99.02 -70.38
CA GLU A 316 -24.92 -99.79 -71.64
C GLU A 316 -26.35 -100.13 -72.13
N PRO A 317 -26.75 -99.74 -73.36
CA PRO A 317 -26.02 -98.91 -74.32
C PRO A 317 -26.02 -97.41 -73.92
N PRO A 318 -24.96 -96.66 -74.26
CA PRO A 318 -24.77 -95.26 -73.86
C PRO A 318 -25.85 -94.35 -74.45
N LYS A 319 -26.47 -93.53 -73.59
CA LYS A 319 -27.56 -92.62 -74.00
C LYS A 319 -27.02 -91.21 -74.27
N LEU A 320 -26.28 -91.06 -75.36
CA LEU A 320 -25.65 -89.79 -75.77
C LEU A 320 -26.65 -88.62 -75.95
N HIS A 321 -27.87 -88.92 -76.39
CA HIS A 321 -28.92 -87.89 -76.54
C HIS A 321 -29.34 -87.27 -75.20
N VAL A 322 -29.28 -88.03 -74.09
CA VAL A 322 -29.59 -87.53 -72.74
C VAL A 322 -28.49 -86.59 -72.27
N MET A 323 -27.21 -86.94 -72.46
CA MET A 323 -26.11 -86.01 -72.14
C MET A 323 -26.21 -84.71 -72.93
N THR A 324 -26.55 -84.79 -74.21
CA THR A 324 -26.61 -83.61 -75.07
C THR A 324 -27.74 -82.67 -74.62
N ASP A 325 -28.93 -83.18 -74.33
CA ASP A 325 -30.06 -82.40 -73.80
C ASP A 325 -29.77 -81.83 -72.40
N HIS A 326 -29.21 -82.63 -71.49
CA HIS A 326 -28.85 -82.16 -70.15
C HIS A 326 -27.72 -81.13 -70.17
N GLY A 327 -26.72 -81.30 -71.04
CA GLY A 327 -25.63 -80.36 -71.24
C GLY A 327 -26.10 -79.03 -71.86
N ASP A 328 -27.00 -79.09 -72.84
CA ASP A 328 -27.58 -77.89 -73.46
C ASP A 328 -28.47 -77.12 -72.48
N ARG A 329 -29.24 -77.82 -71.64
CA ARG A 329 -30.02 -77.20 -70.55
C ARG A 329 -29.10 -76.57 -69.51
N ALA A 330 -28.03 -77.26 -69.10
CA ALA A 330 -27.07 -76.71 -68.15
C ALA A 330 -26.34 -75.48 -68.67
N LEU A 331 -25.90 -75.51 -69.94
CA LEU A 331 -25.25 -74.37 -70.58
C LEU A 331 -26.21 -73.19 -70.77
N SER A 332 -27.44 -73.45 -71.19
CA SER A 332 -28.48 -72.41 -71.29
C SER A 332 -28.74 -71.80 -69.92
N GLY A 333 -28.80 -72.65 -68.89
CA GLY A 333 -29.07 -72.23 -67.54
C GLY A 333 -27.96 -71.36 -66.94
N LEU A 334 -26.70 -71.74 -67.12
CA LEU A 334 -25.54 -70.94 -66.70
C LEU A 334 -25.45 -69.61 -67.47
N ARG A 335 -25.76 -69.61 -68.78
CA ARG A 335 -25.75 -68.39 -69.60
C ARG A 335 -26.80 -67.37 -69.15
N GLU A 336 -27.96 -67.83 -68.69
CA GLU A 336 -28.98 -66.95 -68.12
C GLU A 336 -28.52 -66.30 -66.81
N GLU A 337 -27.90 -67.06 -65.90
CA GLU A 337 -27.39 -66.52 -64.63
C GLU A 337 -26.23 -65.53 -64.88
N ILE A 338 -25.32 -65.83 -65.81
CA ILE A 338 -24.26 -64.90 -66.21
C ILE A 338 -24.86 -63.59 -66.73
N LYS A 339 -25.89 -63.65 -67.58
CA LYS A 339 -26.60 -62.45 -68.07
C LYS A 339 -27.35 -61.72 -66.96
N ALA A 340 -27.81 -62.40 -65.92
CA ALA A 340 -28.45 -61.78 -64.76
C ALA A 340 -27.41 -61.05 -63.91
N LEU A 341 -26.28 -61.70 -63.59
CA LEU A 341 -25.17 -61.11 -62.86
C LEU A 341 -24.55 -59.91 -63.57
N GLN A 342 -24.39 -59.97 -64.90
CA GLN A 342 -23.90 -58.83 -65.68
C GLN A 342 -24.84 -57.63 -65.67
N ARG A 343 -26.16 -57.85 -65.58
CA ARG A 343 -27.14 -56.78 -65.44
C ARG A 343 -27.10 -56.15 -64.06
N GLU A 344 -26.90 -56.97 -63.02
CA GLU A 344 -26.77 -56.50 -61.64
C GLU A 344 -25.42 -55.82 -61.37
N ALA A 345 -24.35 -56.17 -62.09
CA ALA A 345 -23.02 -55.54 -61.99
C ALA A 345 -22.84 -54.27 -62.86
N GLY A 346 -23.77 -54.01 -63.78
CA GLY A 346 -23.78 -52.85 -64.68
C GLY A 346 -24.70 -51.70 -64.23
N GLN A 347 -25.32 -51.83 -63.04
CA GLN A 347 -26.01 -50.77 -62.31
C GLN A 347 -25.14 -50.30 -61.15
#